data_AF-A0A966Q343-F1
#
_entry.id   AF-A0A966Q343-F1
#
_cell.length_a   1.000
_cell.length_b   1.000
_cell.length_c   1.000
_cell.angle_alpha   90.00
_cell.angle_beta   90.00
_cell.angle_gamma   90.00
#
_symmetry.space_group_name_H-M   'P 1'
#
loop_
_entity.id
_entity.type
_entity.pdbx_description
1 polymer ?
#
loop_
_entity_poly.entity_id
_entity_poly.type
_entity_poly.pdbx_seq_one_letter_code
_entity_poly.pdbx_strand_id
1 'polypeptide(L)'
;SSLQEQINRFGKHVFKEGSIVIPGGFTLETHGGANTGSGIRFVKVKDYDASNSAVTISDFSGVDVIGATSNITAAVVDVVTGSQASSNTKTLYVKYKTTSSSNNIQKIFTAGETLSANVGGVTKTLVVLNTDPVANTGFGSRFKIDEGVFFAKNHFISFTTQSIILDRYNPNPTCKVGFYVTEDIINASQDTSLLDPALEASNYAAPGADRLKLTPSLMVRPYDDPIGPPDFVELFSIENGVVKSYFERSQYNIIQDEMAKRLYDQSGDYVVRGMDVQIREHDDTGSNFGRYANGNNSLLFVGVSAGLGYVQGYEINNLDTAELQIEKGLATSQFREQISSATLGSYVTANNAVGSWILDKASPLTLYDTVQRRVANNLWSGATTPTGKVIGTANVASIQYYSGTPGYDAKYNIYLMDVNMLGSNSFANVRSVYYDGSASDGYADIVLTSGSAVLTDVNNSNLLYYVGDDYVKSVRDIDNPIINATTFYFNKT
;
A
#
# COMPACT_ATOMS: atom_id res chain seq x y z
N SER A 1 18.29 -0.92 -48.55
CA SER A 1 19.05 0.33 -48.36
C SER A 1 20.03 0.13 -47.22
N SER A 2 21.35 0.22 -47.46
CA SER A 2 22.39 0.03 -46.44
C SER A 2 22.34 1.12 -45.34
N LEU A 3 21.93 2.34 -45.69
CA LEU A 3 21.78 3.44 -44.75
C LEU A 3 20.66 3.18 -43.73
N GLN A 4 19.50 2.71 -44.20
CA GLN A 4 18.37 2.39 -43.29
C GLN A 4 18.77 1.31 -42.28
N GLU A 5 19.54 0.32 -42.72
CA GLU A 5 20.03 -0.74 -41.85
C GLU A 5 21.05 -0.23 -40.82
N GLN A 6 21.91 0.74 -41.19
CA GLN A 6 22.80 1.39 -40.23
C GLN A 6 22.03 2.21 -39.18
N ILE A 7 21.01 2.96 -39.61
CA ILE A 7 20.16 3.76 -38.71
C ILE A 7 19.37 2.85 -37.76
N ASN A 8 18.84 1.73 -38.27
CA ASN A 8 18.17 0.70 -37.46
C ASN A 8 19.10 0.15 -36.37
N ARG A 9 20.32 -0.29 -36.73
CA ARG A 9 21.29 -0.82 -35.77
C ARG A 9 21.69 0.19 -34.70
N PHE A 10 21.87 1.45 -35.11
CA PHE A 10 22.13 2.54 -34.17
C PHE A 10 20.94 2.76 -33.23
N GLY A 11 19.73 2.87 -33.79
CA GLY A 11 18.48 3.05 -33.04
C GLY A 11 18.28 1.96 -31.99
N LYS A 12 18.48 0.69 -32.36
CA LYS A 12 18.38 -0.45 -31.43
C LYS A 12 19.40 -0.44 -30.31
N HIS A 13 20.62 0.04 -30.57
CA HIS A 13 21.65 0.12 -29.54
C HIS A 13 21.34 1.23 -28.53
N VAL A 14 20.75 2.34 -29.00
CA VAL A 14 20.50 3.53 -28.19
C VAL A 14 19.15 3.47 -27.49
N PHE A 15 18.06 3.27 -28.22
CA PHE A 15 16.69 3.36 -27.71
C PHE A 15 16.05 1.98 -27.56
N LYS A 16 15.20 1.85 -26.55
CA LYS A 16 14.32 0.68 -26.42
C LYS A 16 13.17 0.81 -27.42
N GLU A 17 12.71 -0.34 -27.92
CA GLU A 17 11.53 -0.43 -28.76
C GLU A 17 10.30 0.17 -28.05
N GLY A 18 9.58 1.08 -28.72
CA GLY A 18 8.47 1.84 -28.14
C GLY A 18 8.87 3.10 -27.38
N SER A 19 10.16 3.45 -27.32
CA SER A 19 10.56 4.68 -26.64
C SER A 19 10.19 5.94 -27.44
N ILE A 20 9.65 6.94 -26.76
CA ILE A 20 9.57 8.31 -27.29
C ILE A 20 10.99 8.89 -27.33
N VAL A 21 11.40 9.44 -28.48
CA VAL A 21 12.74 10.00 -28.69
C VAL A 21 12.71 11.52 -28.59
N ILE A 22 11.75 12.15 -29.27
CA ILE A 22 11.46 13.57 -29.15
C ILE A 22 10.06 13.67 -28.57
N PRO A 23 9.93 14.10 -27.30
CA PRO A 23 8.62 14.20 -26.66
C PRO A 23 7.83 15.37 -27.26
N GLY A 24 6.62 15.06 -27.69
CA GLY A 24 5.60 16.09 -27.90
C GLY A 24 5.04 16.55 -26.56
N GLY A 25 4.70 17.83 -26.45
CA GLY A 25 3.91 18.31 -25.31
C GLY A 25 2.60 17.53 -25.24
N PHE A 26 2.20 17.10 -24.04
CA PHE A 26 0.93 16.40 -23.86
C PHE A 26 0.04 17.17 -22.90
N THR A 27 -1.27 17.02 -23.09
CA THR A 27 -2.28 17.59 -22.22
C THR A 27 -3.33 16.52 -21.95
N LEU A 28 -3.49 16.18 -20.67
CA LEU A 28 -4.52 15.28 -20.20
C LEU A 28 -5.63 16.11 -19.51
N GLU A 29 -6.85 16.01 -20.06
CA GLU A 29 -8.02 16.74 -19.60
C GLU A 29 -8.97 15.75 -18.90
N THR A 30 -8.65 15.37 -17.65
CA THR A 30 -9.48 14.53 -16.77
C THR A 30 -9.94 15.31 -15.54
N HIS A 31 -11.01 14.88 -14.88
CA HIS A 31 -11.51 15.53 -13.65
C HIS A 31 -11.04 14.82 -12.37
N GLY A 32 -10.52 13.60 -12.48
CA GLY A 32 -10.07 12.77 -11.36
C GLY A 32 -8.67 13.11 -10.83
N GLY A 33 -8.42 12.76 -9.57
CA GLY A 33 -7.11 12.92 -8.92
C GLY A 33 -6.72 14.39 -8.62
N ALA A 34 -5.43 14.69 -8.73
CA ALA A 34 -4.86 16.02 -8.46
C ALA A 34 -5.33 17.13 -9.44
N ASN A 35 -6.04 16.78 -10.52
CA ASN A 35 -6.53 17.69 -11.57
C ASN A 35 -8.03 18.02 -11.42
N THR A 36 -8.51 18.16 -10.17
CA THR A 36 -9.91 18.50 -9.88
C THR A 36 -10.27 19.84 -10.55
N GLY A 37 -11.02 19.80 -11.65
CA GLY A 37 -11.46 20.97 -12.40
C GLY A 37 -10.98 21.11 -13.85
N SER A 38 -10.04 20.26 -14.31
CA SER A 38 -9.48 20.33 -15.68
C SER A 38 -10.15 19.39 -16.71
N GLY A 39 -11.21 18.68 -16.32
CA GLY A 39 -11.96 17.81 -17.24
C GLY A 39 -12.61 18.59 -18.39
N ILE A 40 -12.65 17.99 -19.58
CA ILE A 40 -13.31 18.59 -20.74
C ILE A 40 -14.83 18.49 -20.60
N ARG A 41 -15.57 19.54 -21.01
CA ARG A 41 -17.04 19.51 -20.95
C ARG A 41 -17.60 18.86 -22.21
N PHE A 42 -18.56 17.96 -22.05
CA PHE A 42 -19.29 17.41 -23.20
C PHE A 42 -20.72 17.97 -23.30
N VAL A 43 -21.27 17.96 -24.51
CA VAL A 43 -22.65 18.37 -24.83
C VAL A 43 -23.24 17.36 -25.81
N LYS A 44 -24.31 16.68 -25.40
CA LYS A 44 -25.06 15.75 -26.27
C LYS A 44 -26.00 16.51 -27.18
N VAL A 45 -25.99 16.17 -28.47
CA VAL A 45 -26.78 16.85 -29.50
C VAL A 45 -27.68 15.86 -30.25
N LYS A 46 -28.74 16.39 -30.87
CA LYS A 46 -29.67 15.61 -31.69
C LYS A 46 -29.05 15.23 -33.04
N ASP A 47 -29.62 14.21 -33.69
CA ASP A 47 -29.18 13.76 -35.02
C ASP A 47 -29.60 14.74 -36.11
N TYR A 48 -30.71 15.46 -35.88
CA TYR A 48 -31.28 16.47 -36.75
C TYR A 48 -31.33 17.84 -36.05
N ASP A 49 -31.21 18.91 -36.83
CA ASP A 49 -31.33 20.29 -36.36
C ASP A 49 -32.80 20.72 -36.18
N ALA A 50 -33.02 21.99 -35.81
CA ALA A 50 -34.36 22.55 -35.62
C ALA A 50 -35.18 22.62 -36.92
N SER A 51 -34.53 22.57 -38.08
CA SER A 51 -35.13 22.57 -39.42
C SER A 51 -35.23 21.16 -40.02
N ASN A 52 -35.02 20.12 -39.21
CA ASN A 52 -35.07 18.70 -39.58
C ASN A 52 -34.02 18.29 -40.64
N SER A 53 -32.91 19.01 -40.73
CA SER A 53 -31.75 18.63 -41.55
C SER A 53 -30.78 17.78 -40.75
N ALA A 54 -30.16 16.78 -41.39
CA ALA A 54 -29.20 15.90 -40.72
C ALA A 54 -27.94 16.67 -40.32
N VAL A 55 -27.56 16.58 -39.04
CA VAL A 55 -26.40 17.30 -38.50
C VAL A 55 -25.11 16.53 -38.77
N THR A 56 -24.19 17.14 -39.50
CA THR A 56 -22.83 16.61 -39.69
C THR A 56 -21.91 17.19 -38.61
N ILE A 57 -21.64 16.42 -37.56
CA ILE A 57 -20.98 16.95 -36.36
C ILE A 57 -19.51 17.32 -36.58
N SER A 58 -18.84 16.73 -37.57
CA SER A 58 -17.45 17.06 -37.94
C SER A 58 -17.26 18.51 -38.34
N ASP A 59 -18.30 19.14 -38.90
CA ASP A 59 -18.26 20.54 -39.34
C ASP A 59 -18.11 21.53 -38.17
N PHE A 60 -18.44 21.10 -36.96
CA PHE A 60 -18.37 21.92 -35.75
C PHE A 60 -17.01 21.82 -35.06
N SER A 61 -16.11 20.93 -35.49
CA SER A 61 -14.79 20.77 -34.86
C SER A 61 -13.93 22.02 -35.06
N GLY A 62 -13.38 22.57 -33.97
CA GLY A 62 -12.52 23.76 -34.01
C GLY A 62 -13.26 25.10 -34.21
N VAL A 63 -14.59 25.10 -34.20
CA VAL A 63 -15.42 26.30 -34.41
C VAL A 63 -16.06 26.73 -33.09
N ASP A 64 -16.35 28.03 -32.96
CA ASP A 64 -17.12 28.56 -31.84
C ASP A 64 -18.62 28.36 -32.06
N VAL A 65 -19.29 27.79 -31.06
CA VAL A 65 -20.75 27.62 -31.01
C VAL A 65 -21.37 28.63 -30.05
N ILE A 66 -22.52 29.19 -30.45
CA ILE A 66 -23.29 30.16 -29.67
C ILE A 66 -24.68 29.59 -29.41
N GLY A 67 -25.07 29.52 -28.13
CA GLY A 67 -26.41 29.10 -27.73
C GLY A 67 -27.44 30.22 -27.88
N ALA A 68 -28.52 29.95 -28.60
CA ALA A 68 -29.56 30.96 -28.88
C ALA A 68 -30.35 31.38 -27.62
N THR A 69 -30.53 30.47 -26.67
CA THR A 69 -31.29 30.74 -25.43
C THR A 69 -30.37 31.23 -24.33
N SER A 70 -29.23 30.57 -24.14
CA SER A 70 -28.27 30.88 -23.08
C SER A 70 -27.39 32.10 -23.36
N ASN A 71 -27.21 32.47 -24.64
CA ASN A 71 -26.23 33.44 -25.14
C ASN A 71 -24.78 33.12 -24.70
N ILE A 72 -24.49 31.84 -24.47
CA ILE A 72 -23.16 31.36 -24.11
C ILE A 72 -22.37 31.04 -25.37
N THR A 73 -21.08 31.38 -25.37
CA THR A 73 -20.14 31.00 -26.43
C THR A 73 -19.18 29.94 -25.90
N ALA A 74 -19.02 28.86 -26.65
CA ALA A 74 -18.06 27.81 -26.34
C ALA A 74 -17.22 27.45 -27.57
N ALA A 75 -15.92 27.24 -27.39
CA ALA A 75 -15.05 26.66 -28.42
C ALA A 75 -15.25 25.15 -28.46
N VAL A 76 -15.58 24.60 -29.63
CA VAL A 76 -15.60 23.16 -29.84
C VAL A 76 -14.17 22.67 -30.05
N VAL A 77 -13.71 21.83 -29.15
CA VAL A 77 -12.33 21.31 -29.13
C VAL A 77 -12.25 19.96 -29.84
N ASP A 78 -13.28 19.13 -29.71
CA ASP A 78 -13.34 17.81 -30.33
C ASP A 78 -14.80 17.40 -30.54
N VAL A 79 -15.04 16.44 -31.43
CA VAL A 79 -16.37 15.98 -31.78
C VAL A 79 -16.40 14.48 -31.99
N VAL A 80 -17.46 13.85 -31.48
CA VAL A 80 -17.63 12.40 -31.60
C VAL A 80 -19.00 12.09 -32.17
N THR A 81 -19.01 11.27 -33.22
CA THR A 81 -20.24 10.81 -33.86
C THR A 81 -20.98 9.79 -33.00
N GLY A 82 -22.28 9.69 -33.25
CA GLY A 82 -23.21 8.82 -32.54
C GLY A 82 -24.60 8.92 -33.16
N SER A 83 -25.59 8.30 -32.51
CA SER A 83 -26.99 8.43 -32.89
C SER A 83 -27.87 8.49 -31.65
N GLN A 84 -28.98 9.23 -31.75
CA GLN A 84 -30.02 9.28 -30.72
C GLN A 84 -30.69 7.93 -30.46
N ALA A 85 -30.60 6.98 -31.40
CA ALA A 85 -31.12 5.62 -31.24
C ALA A 85 -30.22 4.72 -30.38
N SER A 86 -29.01 5.17 -30.04
CA SER A 86 -28.04 4.46 -29.21
C SER A 86 -27.84 5.19 -27.88
N SER A 87 -27.27 4.50 -26.89
CA SER A 87 -26.74 5.12 -25.67
C SER A 87 -25.67 6.19 -25.98
N ASN A 88 -25.00 6.05 -27.12
CA ASN A 88 -23.96 6.94 -27.61
C ASN A 88 -24.50 7.91 -28.65
N THR A 89 -24.96 9.07 -28.20
CA THR A 89 -25.42 10.16 -29.07
C THR A 89 -24.26 10.94 -29.67
N LYS A 90 -24.55 11.77 -30.69
CA LYS A 90 -23.61 12.77 -31.18
C LYS A 90 -23.22 13.71 -30.03
N THR A 91 -21.91 13.95 -29.87
CA THR A 91 -21.38 14.65 -28.69
C THR A 91 -20.30 15.65 -29.10
N LEU A 92 -20.44 16.89 -28.63
CA LEU A 92 -19.43 17.95 -28.73
C LEU A 92 -18.62 18.01 -27.45
N TYR A 93 -17.30 18.17 -27.56
CA TYR A 93 -16.43 18.49 -26.45
C TYR A 93 -16.05 19.96 -26.54
N VAL A 94 -16.38 20.73 -25.51
CA VAL A 94 -16.36 22.20 -25.55
C VAL A 94 -15.59 22.80 -24.38
N LYS A 95 -15.02 23.98 -24.62
CA LYS A 95 -14.51 24.89 -23.59
C LYS A 95 -15.34 26.16 -23.61
N TYR A 96 -16.09 26.40 -22.54
CA TYR A 96 -16.92 27.61 -22.39
C TYR A 96 -16.03 28.86 -22.28
N LYS A 97 -16.25 29.85 -23.15
CA LYS A 97 -15.50 31.11 -23.17
C LYS A 97 -16.19 32.21 -22.38
N THR A 98 -17.52 32.26 -22.44
CA THR A 98 -18.34 33.30 -21.80
C THR A 98 -19.36 32.68 -20.85
N THR A 99 -19.71 33.42 -19.79
CA THR A 99 -20.88 33.14 -18.96
C THR A 99 -22.06 33.98 -19.43
N SER A 100 -23.28 33.51 -19.21
CA SER A 100 -24.49 34.22 -19.68
C SER A 100 -24.56 35.65 -19.14
N SER A 101 -24.78 36.61 -20.04
CA SER A 101 -24.85 38.06 -19.76
C SER A 101 -26.03 38.46 -18.89
N SER A 102 -27.04 37.61 -18.76
CA SER A 102 -28.31 37.96 -18.12
C SER A 102 -28.27 37.84 -16.60
N ASN A 103 -27.55 36.84 -16.06
CA ASN A 103 -27.64 36.50 -14.63
C ASN A 103 -26.33 36.03 -13.98
N ASN A 104 -25.20 35.87 -14.70
CA ASN A 104 -23.91 35.30 -14.19
C ASN A 104 -24.00 33.90 -13.51
N ILE A 105 -25.20 33.33 -13.36
CA ILE A 105 -25.48 32.03 -12.74
C ILE A 105 -25.32 30.91 -13.78
N GLN A 106 -25.70 31.16 -15.02
CA GLN A 106 -25.70 30.15 -16.06
C GLN A 106 -24.34 30.07 -16.77
N LYS A 107 -23.70 28.90 -16.64
CA LYS A 107 -22.33 28.63 -17.12
C LYS A 107 -22.26 27.50 -18.14
N ILE A 108 -23.39 26.88 -18.48
CA ILE A 108 -23.51 25.75 -19.39
C ILE A 108 -24.72 25.92 -20.31
N PHE A 109 -24.68 25.23 -21.45
CA PHE A 109 -25.79 25.16 -22.39
C PHE A 109 -27.03 24.50 -21.77
N THR A 110 -28.22 24.96 -22.17
CA THR A 110 -29.51 24.39 -21.74
C THR A 110 -29.95 23.25 -22.65
N ALA A 111 -30.64 22.27 -22.07
CA ALA A 111 -31.32 21.24 -22.83
C ALA A 111 -32.31 21.83 -23.86
N GLY A 112 -32.32 21.27 -25.06
CA GLY A 112 -33.22 21.69 -26.14
C GLY A 112 -32.88 23.02 -26.83
N GLU A 113 -31.85 23.75 -26.41
CA GLU A 113 -31.49 24.98 -27.14
C GLU A 113 -30.83 24.69 -28.49
N THR A 114 -30.97 25.64 -29.41
CA THR A 114 -30.29 25.61 -30.70
C THR A 114 -28.93 26.27 -30.55
N LEU A 115 -27.86 25.54 -30.88
CA LEU A 115 -26.51 26.07 -31.02
C LEU A 115 -26.28 26.43 -32.47
N SER A 116 -25.71 27.61 -32.71
CA SER A 116 -25.34 28.10 -34.04
C SER A 116 -23.82 28.25 -34.13
N ALA A 117 -23.24 27.86 -35.27
CA ALA A 117 -21.84 28.05 -35.58
C ALA A 117 -21.68 28.60 -36.99
N ASN A 118 -20.67 29.44 -37.19
CA ASN A 118 -20.28 29.89 -38.52
C ASN A 118 -19.17 28.98 -39.05
N VAL A 119 -19.51 28.12 -40.00
CA VAL A 119 -18.57 27.20 -40.64
C VAL A 119 -18.33 27.67 -42.07
N GLY A 120 -17.18 28.29 -42.32
CA GLY A 120 -16.79 28.74 -43.67
C GLY A 120 -17.74 29.78 -44.28
N GLY A 121 -18.34 30.66 -43.47
CA GLY A 121 -19.29 31.68 -43.92
C GLY A 121 -20.75 31.22 -43.96
N VAL A 122 -21.03 29.94 -43.66
CA VAL A 122 -22.38 29.38 -43.61
C VAL A 122 -22.77 29.12 -42.15
N THR A 123 -23.91 29.65 -41.73
CA THR A 123 -24.48 29.36 -40.41
C THR A 123 -25.05 27.96 -40.40
N LYS A 124 -24.44 27.07 -39.62
CA LYS A 124 -24.96 25.73 -39.31
C LYS A 124 -25.55 25.72 -37.91
N THR A 125 -26.62 24.97 -37.72
CA THR A 125 -27.29 24.84 -36.43
C THR A 125 -27.37 23.39 -35.99
N LEU A 126 -27.45 23.18 -34.69
CA LEU A 126 -27.71 21.89 -34.07
C LEU A 126 -28.49 22.11 -32.78
N VAL A 127 -29.14 21.07 -32.27
CA VAL A 127 -30.00 21.19 -31.09
C VAL A 127 -29.44 20.32 -29.97
N VAL A 128 -29.28 20.90 -28.79
CA VAL A 128 -28.91 20.15 -27.58
C VAL A 128 -30.01 19.14 -27.26
N LEU A 129 -29.63 17.93 -26.88
CA LEU A 129 -30.59 16.89 -26.52
C LEU A 129 -31.51 17.39 -25.39
N ASN A 130 -32.77 16.91 -25.35
CA ASN A 130 -33.77 17.36 -24.38
C ASN A 130 -34.37 16.22 -23.54
N THR A 131 -33.71 15.05 -23.51
CA THR A 131 -34.18 13.90 -22.74
C THR A 131 -33.91 14.04 -21.24
N ASP A 132 -32.78 14.65 -20.85
CA ASP A 132 -32.42 14.95 -19.45
C ASP A 132 -31.38 16.09 -19.38
N PRO A 133 -31.70 17.27 -18.82
CA PRO A 133 -30.79 18.41 -18.76
C PRO A 133 -29.50 18.16 -17.95
N VAL A 134 -29.51 17.22 -17.00
CA VAL A 134 -28.33 16.88 -16.19
C VAL A 134 -27.45 15.86 -16.92
N ALA A 135 -28.03 14.93 -17.68
CA ALA A 135 -27.27 13.92 -18.41
C ALA A 135 -26.75 14.38 -19.79
N ASN A 136 -27.19 15.54 -20.26
CA ASN A 136 -26.85 16.08 -21.59
C ASN A 136 -25.59 16.95 -21.60
N THR A 137 -25.17 17.47 -20.44
CA THR A 137 -23.93 18.21 -20.28
C THR A 137 -23.17 17.71 -19.07
N GLY A 138 -21.87 17.48 -19.19
CA GLY A 138 -21.09 16.88 -18.12
C GLY A 138 -19.60 17.02 -18.37
N PHE A 139 -18.81 16.21 -17.65
CA PHE A 139 -17.37 16.11 -17.86
C PHE A 139 -17.04 14.80 -18.56
N GLY A 140 -16.19 14.87 -19.57
CA GLY A 140 -15.57 13.72 -20.22
C GLY A 140 -14.06 13.76 -20.02
N SER A 141 -13.37 12.86 -20.73
CA SER A 141 -11.93 12.70 -20.62
C SER A 141 -11.27 12.76 -21.99
N ARG A 142 -10.27 13.63 -22.15
CA ARG A 142 -9.56 13.82 -23.42
C ARG A 142 -8.05 13.81 -23.22
N PHE A 143 -7.35 13.24 -24.19
CA PHE A 143 -5.91 13.29 -24.29
C PHE A 143 -5.49 13.97 -25.60
N LYS A 144 -4.52 14.87 -25.52
CA LYS A 144 -3.89 15.51 -26.67
C LYS A 144 -2.38 15.36 -26.56
N ILE A 145 -1.74 15.04 -27.67
CA ILE A 145 -0.28 15.08 -27.81
C ILE A 145 0.09 15.94 -29.02
N ASP A 146 1.11 16.78 -28.87
CA ASP A 146 1.70 17.57 -29.93
C ASP A 146 2.69 16.72 -30.76
N GLU A 147 3.19 17.26 -31.86
CA GLU A 147 4.10 16.52 -32.74
C GLU A 147 5.36 16.02 -32.02
N GLY A 148 5.86 14.87 -32.48
CA GLY A 148 7.02 14.24 -31.88
C GLY A 148 7.53 13.06 -32.70
N VAL A 149 8.53 12.36 -32.15
CA VAL A 149 9.14 11.19 -32.78
C VAL A 149 9.32 10.09 -31.74
N PHE A 150 8.92 8.86 -32.08
CA PHE A 150 9.18 7.67 -31.28
C PHE A 150 9.87 6.59 -32.11
N PHE A 151 10.53 5.66 -31.43
CA PHE A 151 11.23 4.55 -32.06
C PHE A 151 10.39 3.28 -31.96
N ALA A 152 9.90 2.78 -33.08
CA ALA A 152 9.19 1.51 -33.16
C ALA A 152 9.34 0.89 -34.55
N LYS A 153 9.13 -0.42 -34.63
CA LYS A 153 9.31 -1.25 -35.82
C LYS A 153 10.65 -0.99 -36.51
N ASN A 154 11.71 -0.77 -35.71
CA ASN A 154 13.06 -0.43 -36.17
C ASN A 154 13.19 0.91 -36.92
N HIS A 155 12.22 1.81 -36.81
CA HIS A 155 12.21 3.11 -37.48
C HIS A 155 11.96 4.23 -36.47
N PHE A 156 12.48 5.42 -36.79
CA PHE A 156 12.06 6.65 -36.13
C PHE A 156 10.79 7.14 -36.84
N ILE A 157 9.67 7.08 -36.13
CA ILE A 157 8.35 7.40 -36.67
C ILE A 157 7.93 8.74 -36.10
N SER A 158 7.78 9.74 -36.97
CA SER A 158 7.21 11.03 -36.61
C SER A 158 5.69 10.96 -36.58
N PHE A 159 5.08 11.62 -35.61
CA PHE A 159 3.63 11.81 -35.55
C PHE A 159 3.32 13.30 -35.47
N THR A 160 2.22 13.71 -36.10
CA THR A 160 1.66 15.06 -35.97
C THR A 160 0.84 15.18 -34.69
N THR A 161 0.41 16.39 -34.35
CA THR A 161 -0.55 16.60 -33.26
C THR A 161 -1.79 15.72 -33.45
N GLN A 162 -2.14 14.96 -32.43
CA GLN A 162 -3.33 14.10 -32.39
C GLN A 162 -4.07 14.28 -31.07
N SER A 163 -5.39 14.12 -31.09
CA SER A 163 -6.21 14.03 -29.89
C SER A 163 -7.15 12.85 -29.94
N ILE A 164 -7.46 12.31 -28.77
CA ILE A 164 -8.40 11.20 -28.61
C ILE A 164 -9.22 11.40 -27.34
N ILE A 165 -10.48 10.98 -27.42
CA ILE A 165 -11.36 10.91 -26.26
C ILE A 165 -11.11 9.58 -25.55
N LEU A 166 -10.76 9.66 -24.27
CA LEU A 166 -10.50 8.48 -23.42
C LEU A 166 -11.80 7.79 -23.03
N ASP A 167 -12.74 8.59 -22.52
CA ASP A 167 -14.09 8.16 -22.22
C ASP A 167 -15.04 9.33 -22.53
N ARG A 168 -16.20 8.98 -23.10
CA ARG A 168 -17.15 9.95 -23.60
C ARG A 168 -17.86 10.71 -22.49
N TYR A 169 -18.24 10.01 -21.42
CA TYR A 169 -19.12 10.55 -20.37
C TYR A 169 -18.58 10.32 -18.96
N ASN A 170 -17.49 9.57 -18.80
CA ASN A 170 -16.82 9.40 -17.53
C ASN A 170 -15.59 10.31 -17.43
N PRO A 171 -15.51 11.15 -16.40
CA PRO A 171 -14.32 11.97 -16.16
C PRO A 171 -13.14 11.24 -15.48
N ASN A 172 -13.36 10.00 -15.00
CA ASN A 172 -12.37 9.15 -14.31
C ASN A 172 -12.16 7.85 -15.10
N PRO A 173 -11.46 7.89 -16.25
CA PRO A 173 -11.29 6.73 -17.10
C PRO A 173 -10.29 5.75 -16.50
N THR A 174 -10.47 4.46 -16.81
CA THR A 174 -9.51 3.40 -16.51
C THR A 174 -9.13 2.73 -17.82
N CYS A 175 -7.97 3.10 -18.37
CA CYS A 175 -7.55 2.69 -19.71
C CYS A 175 -6.03 2.86 -19.92
N LYS A 176 -5.52 2.23 -20.97
CA LYS A 176 -4.17 2.45 -21.51
C LYS A 176 -4.27 3.31 -22.76
N VAL A 177 -3.32 4.22 -22.93
CA VAL A 177 -3.25 5.12 -24.10
C VAL A 177 -1.91 4.98 -24.77
N GLY A 178 -1.93 4.84 -26.10
CA GLY A 178 -0.71 4.61 -26.86
C GLY A 178 -0.89 4.85 -28.35
N PHE A 179 0.19 4.67 -29.11
CA PHE A 179 0.18 4.72 -30.55
C PHE A 179 0.05 3.32 -31.13
N TYR A 180 -0.92 3.14 -32.03
CA TYR A 180 -1.00 1.98 -32.91
C TYR A 180 -0.34 2.31 -34.25
N VAL A 181 0.65 1.52 -34.65
CA VAL A 181 1.43 1.76 -35.88
C VAL A 181 0.93 0.88 -37.01
N THR A 182 0.23 1.47 -37.98
CA THR A 182 -0.18 0.77 -39.20
C THR A 182 0.96 0.74 -40.22
N GLU A 183 1.16 -0.42 -40.83
CA GLU A 183 2.12 -0.65 -41.91
C GLU A 183 1.39 -0.70 -43.24
N ASP A 184 1.71 0.22 -44.14
CA ASP A 184 1.17 0.24 -45.49
C ASP A 184 2.30 0.30 -46.53
N ILE A 185 2.10 -0.34 -47.68
CA ILE A 185 3.00 -0.23 -48.82
C ILE A 185 2.36 0.74 -49.82
N ILE A 186 3.00 1.88 -50.05
CA ILE A 186 2.55 2.88 -51.03
C ILE A 186 3.29 2.68 -52.34
N ASN A 187 2.52 2.56 -53.42
CA ASN A 187 3.04 2.46 -54.77
C ASN A 187 2.91 3.78 -55.55
N ALA A 188 3.56 3.85 -56.71
CA ALA A 188 3.55 5.03 -57.57
C ALA A 188 2.15 5.42 -58.13
N SER A 189 1.15 4.53 -58.02
CA SER A 189 -0.23 4.86 -58.40
C SER A 189 -0.97 5.65 -57.32
N GLN A 190 -0.55 5.52 -56.06
CA GLN A 190 -1.15 6.19 -54.90
C GLN A 190 -0.43 7.50 -54.54
N ASP A 191 0.86 7.61 -54.87
CA ASP A 191 1.67 8.81 -54.61
C ASP A 191 2.45 9.21 -55.87
N THR A 192 2.05 10.32 -56.47
CA THR A 192 2.69 10.85 -57.69
C THR A 192 4.08 11.44 -57.44
N SER A 193 4.49 11.66 -56.18
CA SER A 193 5.86 12.07 -55.84
C SER A 193 6.87 10.93 -55.98
N LEU A 194 6.40 9.69 -56.15
CA LEU A 194 7.22 8.53 -56.48
C LEU A 194 7.55 8.45 -57.97
N LEU A 195 6.89 9.25 -58.81
CA LEU A 195 7.18 9.33 -60.24
C LEU A 195 8.43 10.15 -60.48
N ASP A 196 9.17 9.81 -61.53
CA ASP A 196 10.39 10.54 -61.89
C ASP A 196 10.07 11.99 -62.32
N PRO A 197 10.64 13.02 -61.66
CA PRO A 197 10.37 14.42 -61.94
C PRO A 197 11.15 14.99 -63.14
N ALA A 198 12.02 14.23 -63.81
CA ALA A 198 12.88 14.72 -64.89
C ALA A 198 12.10 14.99 -66.20
N LEU A 199 11.70 16.24 -66.42
CA LEU A 199 11.12 16.71 -67.68
C LEU A 199 12.09 16.48 -68.87
N GLU A 200 11.52 16.10 -70.03
CA GLU A 200 12.23 15.81 -71.29
C GLU A 200 13.19 14.60 -71.28
N ALA A 201 13.17 13.78 -70.22
CA ALA A 201 13.88 12.50 -70.20
C ALA A 201 12.97 11.35 -70.67
N SER A 202 13.56 10.29 -71.25
CA SER A 202 12.83 9.10 -71.72
C SER A 202 12.09 8.34 -70.61
N ASN A 203 12.44 8.61 -69.34
CA ASN A 203 11.84 8.04 -68.13
C ASN A 203 10.92 9.02 -67.38
N TYR A 204 10.54 10.14 -67.99
CA TYR A 204 9.57 11.07 -67.39
C TYR A 204 8.28 10.34 -67.00
N ALA A 205 7.85 10.51 -65.75
CA ALA A 205 6.70 9.82 -65.15
C ALA A 205 6.80 8.28 -65.11
N ALA A 206 8.00 7.70 -65.19
CA ALA A 206 8.18 6.28 -64.92
C ALA A 206 7.83 5.95 -63.45
N PRO A 207 7.17 4.80 -63.16
CA PRO A 207 6.87 4.38 -61.81
C PRO A 207 8.16 4.16 -61.00
N GLY A 208 8.30 4.87 -59.88
CA GLY A 208 9.34 4.60 -58.89
C GLY A 208 9.06 3.36 -58.04
N ALA A 209 9.99 3.06 -57.14
CA ALA A 209 9.86 1.95 -56.20
C ALA A 209 8.82 2.23 -55.11
N ASP A 210 8.11 1.18 -54.70
CA ASP A 210 7.17 1.22 -53.58
C ASP A 210 7.89 1.60 -52.27
N ARG A 211 7.19 2.34 -51.40
CA ARG A 211 7.69 2.77 -50.09
C ARG A 211 6.87 2.16 -48.96
N LEU A 212 7.54 1.68 -47.91
CA LEU A 212 6.91 1.35 -46.64
C LEU A 212 6.54 2.65 -45.93
N LYS A 213 5.26 2.82 -45.59
CA LYS A 213 4.75 3.92 -44.76
C LYS A 213 4.29 3.37 -43.42
N LEU A 214 4.80 3.97 -42.37
CA LEU A 214 4.39 3.71 -40.99
C LEU A 214 3.55 4.89 -40.53
N THR A 215 2.26 4.66 -40.27
CA THR A 215 1.36 5.73 -39.81
C THR A 215 0.97 5.48 -38.35
N PRO A 216 1.44 6.32 -37.41
CA PRO A 216 1.03 6.23 -36.02
C PRO A 216 -0.34 6.86 -35.82
N SER A 217 -1.23 6.15 -35.12
CA SER A 217 -2.53 6.65 -34.71
C SER A 217 -2.73 6.45 -33.21
N LEU A 218 -3.19 7.49 -32.50
CA LEU A 218 -3.54 7.36 -31.09
C LEU A 218 -4.70 6.38 -30.93
N MET A 219 -4.57 5.47 -29.97
CA MET A 219 -5.59 4.48 -29.65
C MET A 219 -5.72 4.33 -28.13
N VAL A 220 -6.96 4.20 -27.66
CA VAL A 220 -7.29 3.88 -26.28
C VAL A 220 -7.59 2.38 -26.21
N ARG A 221 -7.03 1.72 -25.20
CA ARG A 221 -7.24 0.30 -24.92
C ARG A 221 -7.73 0.09 -23.49
N PRO A 222 -8.46 -1.00 -23.23
CA PRO A 222 -8.77 -1.42 -21.85
C PRO A 222 -7.49 -1.56 -21.01
N TYR A 223 -7.58 -1.32 -19.71
CA TYR A 223 -6.43 -1.37 -18.81
C TYR A 223 -5.74 -2.75 -18.81
N ASP A 224 -6.52 -3.82 -18.88
CA ASP A 224 -6.03 -5.21 -18.86
C ASP A 224 -5.69 -5.78 -20.25
N ASP A 225 -5.63 -4.96 -21.31
CA ASP A 225 -5.28 -5.44 -22.65
C ASP A 225 -3.82 -5.94 -22.67
N PRO A 226 -3.57 -7.20 -23.10
CA PRO A 226 -2.23 -7.78 -23.16
C PRO A 226 -1.39 -7.30 -24.37
N ILE A 227 -1.99 -6.54 -25.31
CA ILE A 227 -1.26 -6.03 -26.48
C ILE A 227 -0.16 -5.06 -26.03
N GLY A 228 1.05 -5.27 -26.55
CA GLY A 228 2.21 -4.44 -26.28
C GLY A 228 3.03 -4.14 -27.54
N PRO A 229 4.27 -3.66 -27.37
CA PRO A 229 5.19 -3.41 -28.47
C PRO A 229 5.44 -4.69 -29.29
N PRO A 230 5.60 -4.61 -30.63
CA PRO A 230 5.93 -3.41 -31.41
C PRO A 230 4.74 -2.71 -32.09
N ASP A 231 3.54 -3.29 -32.10
CA ASP A 231 2.38 -2.72 -32.80
C ASP A 231 1.70 -1.60 -32.01
N PHE A 232 1.71 -1.73 -30.67
CA PHE A 232 1.18 -0.73 -29.76
C PHE A 232 2.27 -0.21 -28.84
N VAL A 233 2.53 1.09 -28.93
CA VAL A 233 3.48 1.80 -28.08
C VAL A 233 2.72 2.53 -26.98
N GLU A 234 2.80 2.01 -25.75
CA GLU A 234 2.14 2.59 -24.58
C GLU A 234 2.80 3.92 -24.17
N LEU A 235 2.00 4.97 -24.02
CA LEU A 235 2.44 6.26 -23.50
C LEU A 235 2.25 6.35 -21.98
N PHE A 236 1.05 5.98 -21.53
CA PHE A 236 0.69 5.95 -20.12
C PHE A 236 -0.54 5.07 -19.86
N SER A 237 -0.66 4.66 -18.60
CA SER A 237 -1.84 4.00 -18.06
C SER A 237 -2.54 4.89 -17.04
N ILE A 238 -3.87 4.92 -17.11
CA ILE A 238 -4.73 5.64 -16.16
C ILE A 238 -5.62 4.64 -15.45
N GLU A 239 -5.71 4.80 -14.14
CA GLU A 239 -6.66 4.08 -13.30
C GLU A 239 -7.47 5.08 -12.47
N ASN A 240 -8.80 5.02 -12.56
CA ASN A 240 -9.71 5.92 -11.85
C ASN A 240 -9.41 7.42 -12.04
N GLY A 241 -8.94 7.80 -13.24
CA GLY A 241 -8.55 9.17 -13.57
C GLY A 241 -7.17 9.61 -13.08
N VAL A 242 -6.41 8.75 -12.39
CA VAL A 242 -5.03 9.00 -11.96
C VAL A 242 -4.05 8.28 -12.88
N VAL A 243 -3.03 9.00 -13.36
CA VAL A 243 -1.97 8.42 -14.18
C VAL A 243 -1.09 7.54 -13.28
N LYS A 244 -1.06 6.23 -13.55
CA LYS A 244 -0.29 5.24 -12.77
C LYS A 244 1.13 5.09 -13.28
N SER A 245 1.28 5.00 -14.61
CA SER A 245 2.58 4.94 -15.27
C SER A 245 2.65 6.01 -16.34
N TYR A 246 3.75 6.77 -16.37
CA TYR A 246 4.03 7.74 -17.41
C TYR A 246 5.53 7.71 -17.71
N PHE A 247 5.88 7.54 -18.98
CA PHE A 247 7.28 7.58 -19.40
C PHE A 247 7.70 9.03 -19.64
N GLU A 248 8.16 9.70 -18.58
CA GLU A 248 8.64 11.10 -18.65
C GLU A 248 9.87 11.28 -19.55
N ARG A 249 10.63 10.20 -19.76
CA ARG A 249 11.92 10.22 -20.44
C ARG A 249 12.02 9.10 -21.45
N SER A 250 12.83 9.32 -22.48
CA SER A 250 13.21 8.29 -23.43
C SER A 250 13.84 7.11 -22.71
N GLN A 251 13.34 5.91 -23.00
CA GLN A 251 13.92 4.66 -22.52
C GLN A 251 15.09 4.28 -23.43
N TYR A 252 16.28 4.21 -22.84
CA TYR A 252 17.46 3.75 -23.53
C TYR A 252 17.57 2.23 -23.43
N ASN A 253 18.27 1.62 -24.38
CA ASN A 253 18.54 0.18 -24.35
C ASN A 253 19.85 -0.09 -23.59
N ILE A 254 20.90 -0.58 -24.26
CA ILE A 254 22.20 -0.94 -23.67
C ILE A 254 22.84 0.21 -22.88
N ILE A 255 22.60 1.45 -23.33
CA ILE A 255 23.13 2.65 -22.64
C ILE A 255 22.52 2.78 -21.25
N GLN A 256 21.23 2.46 -21.06
CA GLN A 256 20.58 2.52 -19.75
C GLN A 256 21.23 1.52 -18.79
N ASP A 257 21.52 0.31 -19.24
CA ASP A 257 22.13 -0.74 -18.42
C ASP A 257 23.54 -0.37 -17.97
N GLU A 258 24.36 0.18 -18.87
CA GLU A 258 25.70 0.65 -18.52
C GLU A 258 25.67 1.86 -17.57
N MET A 259 24.71 2.79 -17.75
CA MET A 259 24.53 3.92 -16.84
C MET A 259 24.03 3.46 -15.46
N ALA A 260 23.08 2.53 -15.42
CA ALA A 260 22.56 1.94 -14.18
C ALA A 260 23.68 1.23 -13.41
N LYS A 261 24.48 0.40 -14.09
CA LYS A 261 25.64 -0.26 -13.47
C LYS A 261 26.62 0.74 -12.86
N ARG A 262 27.00 1.78 -13.60
CA ARG A 262 27.92 2.82 -13.09
C ARG A 262 27.33 3.58 -11.90
N LEU A 263 26.03 3.85 -11.91
CA LEU A 263 25.35 4.52 -10.82
C LEU A 263 25.30 3.63 -9.57
N TYR A 264 25.03 2.33 -9.75
CA TYR A 264 25.04 1.36 -8.66
C TYR A 264 26.43 1.18 -8.06
N ASP A 265 27.47 1.06 -8.88
CA ASP A 265 28.86 0.99 -8.41
C ASP A 265 29.28 2.24 -7.63
N GLN A 266 28.69 3.41 -7.94
CA GLN A 266 29.00 4.68 -7.29
C GLN A 266 28.25 4.88 -5.96
N SER A 267 26.97 4.50 -5.90
CA SER A 267 26.05 4.93 -4.82
C SER A 267 25.21 3.82 -4.22
N GLY A 268 25.20 2.61 -4.79
CA GLY A 268 24.32 1.52 -4.38
C GLY A 268 22.83 1.85 -4.61
N ASP A 269 21.98 1.32 -3.73
CA ASP A 269 20.53 1.58 -3.73
C ASP A 269 20.21 2.75 -2.80
N TYR A 270 19.43 3.72 -3.29
CA TYR A 270 19.09 4.91 -2.50
C TYR A 270 17.76 5.54 -2.91
N VAL A 271 17.14 6.21 -1.95
CA VAL A 271 15.92 7.00 -2.15
C VAL A 271 16.30 8.48 -2.25
N VAL A 272 15.79 9.16 -3.27
CA VAL A 272 16.01 10.61 -3.47
C VAL A 272 14.95 11.42 -2.73
N ARG A 273 13.67 11.02 -2.86
CA ARG A 273 12.53 11.67 -2.20
C ARG A 273 11.36 10.70 -2.07
N GLY A 274 10.56 10.87 -1.02
CA GLY A 274 9.36 10.05 -0.78
C GLY A 274 9.71 8.59 -0.50
N MET A 275 8.90 7.65 -1.01
CA MET A 275 9.02 6.21 -0.76
C MET A 275 8.94 5.82 0.73
N ASP A 276 8.17 6.58 1.51
CA ASP A 276 7.89 6.24 2.89
C ASP A 276 7.06 4.97 2.95
N VAL A 277 7.50 4.03 3.79
CA VAL A 277 6.81 2.75 4.00
C VAL A 277 5.81 2.89 5.13
N GLN A 278 4.54 2.64 4.83
CA GLN A 278 3.46 2.55 5.80
C GLN A 278 2.99 1.12 5.93
N ILE A 279 3.17 0.54 7.10
CA ILE A 279 2.66 -0.80 7.42
C ILE A 279 1.35 -0.64 8.17
N ARG A 280 0.30 -1.33 7.70
CA ARG A 280 -1.01 -1.38 8.33
C ARG A 280 -1.54 -2.80 8.35
N GLU A 281 -2.54 -3.02 9.19
CA GLU A 281 -3.33 -4.24 9.11
C GLU A 281 -4.09 -4.29 7.79
N HIS A 282 -4.18 -5.46 7.16
CA HIS A 282 -4.94 -5.59 5.92
C HIS A 282 -6.45 -5.55 6.22
N ASP A 283 -6.89 -6.20 7.29
CA ASP A 283 -8.28 -6.22 7.74
C ASP A 283 -8.53 -5.14 8.79
N ASP A 284 -9.52 -4.28 8.56
CA ASP A 284 -9.91 -3.21 9.49
C ASP A 284 -10.98 -3.68 10.47
N THR A 285 -10.56 -3.90 11.71
CA THR A 285 -11.44 -4.26 12.83
C THR A 285 -11.85 -3.03 13.66
N GLY A 286 -11.55 -1.82 13.17
CA GLY A 286 -11.89 -0.53 13.80
C GLY A 286 -10.97 -0.11 14.95
N SER A 287 -10.08 -0.98 15.41
CA SER A 287 -9.11 -0.71 16.49
C SER A 287 -7.65 -0.99 16.10
N ASN A 288 -7.43 -1.61 14.94
CA ASN A 288 -6.14 -2.09 14.49
C ASN A 288 -5.56 -1.29 13.32
N PHE A 289 -6.14 -0.12 13.01
CA PHE A 289 -5.74 0.76 11.90
C PHE A 289 -5.70 0.05 10.54
N GLY A 290 -6.65 -0.87 10.29
CA GLY A 290 -6.65 -1.64 9.05
C GLY A 290 -7.00 -0.81 7.83
N ARG A 291 -6.56 -1.27 6.66
CA ARG A 291 -6.77 -0.58 5.37
C ARG A 291 -8.12 -0.89 4.74
N TYR A 292 -8.59 -2.14 4.81
CA TYR A 292 -9.80 -2.60 4.13
C TYR A 292 -10.82 -3.15 5.12
N ALA A 293 -12.08 -2.72 5.00
CA ALA A 293 -13.17 -3.11 5.90
C ALA A 293 -13.56 -4.62 5.85
N ASN A 294 -13.08 -5.36 4.85
CA ASN A 294 -13.23 -6.82 4.74
C ASN A 294 -11.91 -7.42 4.25
N GLY A 295 -10.83 -7.14 4.97
CA GLY A 295 -9.49 -7.57 4.58
C GLY A 295 -9.19 -9.02 4.99
N ASN A 296 -8.04 -9.54 4.57
CA ASN A 296 -7.55 -10.81 5.06
C ASN A 296 -6.73 -10.59 6.33
N ASN A 297 -7.21 -11.09 7.48
CA ASN A 297 -6.49 -10.99 8.75
C ASN A 297 -5.13 -11.73 8.77
N SER A 298 -4.83 -12.57 7.77
CA SER A 298 -3.52 -13.22 7.64
C SER A 298 -2.49 -12.36 6.91
N LEU A 299 -2.90 -11.22 6.33
CA LEU A 299 -2.05 -10.34 5.53
C LEU A 299 -1.79 -9.02 6.24
N LEU A 300 -0.64 -8.41 5.94
CA LEU A 300 -0.35 -7.01 6.22
C LEU A 300 -0.39 -6.21 4.92
N PHE A 301 -0.83 -4.98 5.05
CA PHE A 301 -0.76 -3.98 4.01
C PHE A 301 0.54 -3.19 4.14
N VAL A 302 1.30 -3.10 3.05
CA VAL A 302 2.50 -2.28 2.94
C VAL A 302 2.27 -1.26 1.83
N GLY A 303 2.05 -0.01 2.20
CA GLY A 303 1.96 1.11 1.26
C GLY A 303 3.32 1.79 1.13
N VAL A 304 3.86 1.86 -0.08
CA VAL A 304 5.05 2.66 -0.39
C VAL A 304 4.59 3.95 -1.05
N SER A 305 4.82 5.10 -0.41
CA SER A 305 4.36 6.39 -0.91
C SER A 305 5.00 6.76 -2.26
N ALA A 306 4.34 7.66 -2.99
CA ALA A 306 4.88 8.23 -4.23
C ALA A 306 6.27 8.84 -3.98
N GLY A 307 7.20 8.65 -4.91
CA GLY A 307 8.59 9.02 -4.69
C GLY A 307 9.51 8.58 -5.81
N LEU A 308 10.78 8.99 -5.67
CA LEU A 308 11.86 8.68 -6.60
C LEU A 308 12.99 7.99 -5.85
N GLY A 309 13.43 6.85 -6.38
CA GLY A 309 14.55 6.10 -5.87
C GLY A 309 15.29 5.37 -6.99
N TYR A 310 16.45 4.85 -6.65
CA TYR A 310 17.28 4.06 -7.55
C TYR A 310 17.49 2.69 -6.92
N VAL A 311 17.15 1.65 -7.67
CA VAL A 311 17.33 0.23 -7.30
C VAL A 311 18.18 -0.42 -8.38
N GLN A 312 19.33 -0.96 -8.00
CA GLN A 312 20.36 -1.49 -8.89
C GLN A 312 20.77 -0.47 -9.98
N GLY A 313 20.72 0.81 -9.63
CA GLY A 313 20.98 1.93 -10.54
C GLY A 313 19.86 2.25 -11.53
N TYR A 314 18.77 1.47 -11.57
CA TYR A 314 17.58 1.80 -12.34
C TYR A 314 16.69 2.78 -11.58
N GLU A 315 16.24 3.82 -12.28
CA GLU A 315 15.32 4.82 -11.74
C GLU A 315 13.92 4.22 -11.58
N ILE A 316 13.39 4.29 -10.36
CA ILE A 316 12.02 3.94 -10.02
C ILE A 316 11.31 5.22 -9.58
N ASN A 317 10.37 5.68 -10.40
CA ASN A 317 9.54 6.86 -10.11
C ASN A 317 8.09 6.42 -9.94
N ASN A 318 7.63 6.38 -8.68
CA ASN A 318 6.26 6.08 -8.35
C ASN A 318 5.45 7.38 -8.29
N LEU A 319 4.50 7.54 -9.21
CA LEU A 319 3.60 8.71 -9.23
C LEU A 319 2.50 8.62 -8.17
N ASP A 320 2.19 7.41 -7.72
CA ASP A 320 1.17 7.14 -6.71
C ASP A 320 1.67 6.07 -5.71
N THR A 321 0.95 5.91 -4.61
CA THR A 321 1.28 4.92 -3.58
C THR A 321 1.17 3.52 -4.16
N ALA A 322 2.25 2.75 -4.09
CA ALA A 322 2.27 1.35 -4.45
C ALA A 322 1.77 0.53 -3.25
N GLU A 323 0.76 -0.29 -3.48
CA GLU A 323 0.16 -1.16 -2.46
C GLU A 323 0.72 -2.58 -2.62
N LEU A 324 1.34 -3.11 -1.56
CA LEU A 324 1.89 -4.46 -1.52
C LEU A 324 1.30 -5.23 -0.33
N GLN A 325 1.06 -6.53 -0.53
CA GLN A 325 0.47 -7.39 0.49
C GLN A 325 1.51 -8.44 0.90
N ILE A 326 1.73 -8.60 2.21
CA ILE A 326 2.66 -9.60 2.76
C ILE A 326 1.95 -10.50 3.77
N GLU A 327 2.38 -11.75 3.90
CA GLU A 327 1.84 -12.68 4.89
C GLU A 327 2.36 -12.37 6.30
N LYS A 328 1.48 -12.49 7.30
CA LYS A 328 1.86 -12.39 8.71
C LYS A 328 2.59 -13.65 9.17
N GLY A 329 3.56 -13.47 10.07
CA GLY A 329 4.25 -14.56 10.77
C GLY A 329 3.38 -15.25 11.84
N LEU A 330 2.30 -15.92 11.42
CA LEU A 330 1.38 -16.66 12.31
C LEU A 330 1.79 -18.13 12.52
N ALA A 331 2.84 -18.59 11.83
CA ALA A 331 3.31 -19.96 11.91
C ALA A 331 3.85 -20.26 13.30
N THR A 332 3.39 -21.37 13.89
CA THR A 332 3.87 -21.86 15.18
C THR A 332 4.41 -23.27 15.00
N SER A 333 5.60 -23.55 15.53
CA SER A 333 6.14 -24.90 15.65
C SER A 333 5.84 -25.47 17.05
N GLN A 334 5.41 -26.72 17.11
CA GLN A 334 5.25 -27.44 18.38
C GLN A 334 6.47 -28.34 18.60
N PHE A 335 7.17 -28.13 19.71
CA PHE A 335 8.15 -29.08 20.23
C PHE A 335 7.51 -29.91 21.34
N ARG A 336 7.71 -31.23 21.30
CA ARG A 336 7.25 -32.17 22.34
C ARG A 336 8.45 -32.63 23.15
N GLU A 337 8.21 -32.95 24.43
CA GLU A 337 9.22 -33.53 25.32
C GLU A 337 10.48 -32.66 25.50
N GLN A 338 10.33 -31.33 25.41
CA GLN A 338 11.40 -30.41 25.71
C GLN A 338 11.74 -30.47 27.20
N ILE A 339 12.99 -30.85 27.51
CA ILE A 339 13.49 -30.84 28.87
C ILE A 339 13.76 -29.39 29.25
N SER A 340 12.89 -28.83 30.09
CA SER A 340 13.15 -27.57 30.78
C SER A 340 13.53 -27.87 32.22
N SER A 341 14.61 -27.25 32.71
CA SER A 341 15.08 -27.41 34.09
C SER A 341 14.80 -26.14 34.88
N ALA A 342 13.95 -26.23 35.88
CA ALA A 342 13.78 -25.18 36.87
C ALA A 342 14.82 -25.37 37.98
N THR A 343 15.73 -24.40 38.14
CA THR A 343 16.66 -24.38 39.28
C THR A 343 16.00 -23.67 40.46
N LEU A 344 15.83 -24.39 41.57
CA LEU A 344 15.42 -23.81 42.83
C LEU A 344 16.66 -23.27 43.56
N GLY A 345 16.70 -21.97 43.83
CA GLY A 345 17.68 -21.36 44.74
C GLY A 345 17.01 -20.35 45.66
N SER A 346 17.78 -19.44 46.25
CA SER A 346 17.28 -18.46 47.22
C SER A 346 16.57 -19.12 48.42
N TYR A 347 17.32 -19.87 49.22
CA TYR A 347 16.77 -20.51 50.43
C TYR A 347 17.23 -19.85 51.72
N VAL A 348 16.41 -20.00 52.75
CA VAL A 348 16.73 -19.63 54.14
C VAL A 348 16.55 -20.84 55.05
N THR A 349 17.50 -21.07 55.94
CA THR A 349 17.37 -22.14 56.95
C THR A 349 16.50 -21.67 58.10
N ALA A 350 15.49 -22.46 58.44
CA ALA A 350 14.55 -22.18 59.52
C ALA A 350 14.46 -23.37 60.51
N ASN A 351 14.17 -23.07 61.76
CA ASN A 351 13.84 -24.05 62.81
C ASN A 351 12.41 -23.81 63.31
N ASN A 352 11.95 -24.62 64.28
CA ASN A 352 10.59 -24.56 64.80
C ASN A 352 9.49 -24.60 63.71
N ALA A 353 9.76 -25.30 62.60
CA ALA A 353 8.83 -25.37 61.47
C ALA A 353 7.63 -26.25 61.82
N VAL A 354 6.41 -25.75 61.62
CA VAL A 354 5.13 -26.45 61.87
C VAL A 354 4.13 -26.15 60.77
N GLY A 355 3.07 -26.95 60.70
CA GLY A 355 1.96 -26.77 59.76
C GLY A 355 2.12 -27.52 58.45
N SER A 356 1.08 -27.40 57.60
CA SER A 356 1.07 -27.95 56.25
C SER A 356 1.38 -26.84 55.24
N TRP A 357 2.28 -27.11 54.31
CA TRP A 357 2.74 -26.17 53.30
C TRP A 357 2.36 -26.68 51.92
N ILE A 358 1.68 -25.86 51.13
CA ILE A 358 1.35 -26.20 49.73
C ILE A 358 2.48 -25.69 48.84
N LEU A 359 3.25 -26.61 48.25
CA LEU A 359 4.48 -26.30 47.52
C LEU A 359 4.27 -26.25 45.98
N ASP A 360 3.19 -26.83 45.46
CA ASP A 360 3.00 -27.06 44.02
C ASP A 360 2.66 -25.81 43.19
N LYS A 361 2.41 -24.66 43.85
CA LYS A 361 1.92 -23.44 43.17
C LYS A 361 2.60 -22.16 43.62
N ALA A 362 3.81 -22.25 44.17
CA ALA A 362 4.55 -21.10 44.72
C ALA A 362 3.68 -20.27 45.67
N SER A 363 3.18 -20.90 46.73
CA SER A 363 2.14 -20.29 47.58
C SER A 363 2.66 -19.04 48.30
N PRO A 364 1.85 -17.97 48.40
CA PRO A 364 2.29 -16.74 49.04
C PRO A 364 2.46 -16.94 50.54
N LEU A 365 3.50 -16.33 51.08
CA LEU A 365 3.83 -16.28 52.50
C LEU A 365 4.19 -14.85 52.91
N THR A 366 4.15 -14.59 54.21
CA THR A 366 4.49 -13.30 54.79
C THR A 366 5.69 -13.42 55.73
N LEU A 367 6.50 -12.37 55.74
CA LEU A 367 7.76 -12.28 56.49
C LEU A 367 7.56 -11.35 57.68
N TYR A 368 7.95 -11.80 58.88
CA TYR A 368 7.80 -11.09 60.14
C TYR A 368 9.14 -10.76 60.80
N ASP A 369 9.17 -9.69 61.59
CA ASP A 369 10.34 -9.17 62.31
C ASP A 369 10.55 -9.79 63.71
N THR A 370 9.65 -10.66 64.17
CA THR A 370 9.74 -11.34 65.47
C THR A 370 9.68 -12.86 65.33
N VAL A 371 10.32 -13.59 66.25
CA VAL A 371 10.29 -15.06 66.29
C VAL A 371 8.98 -15.56 66.92
N GLN A 372 8.40 -16.65 66.40
CA GLN A 372 7.13 -17.21 66.87
C GLN A 372 7.31 -18.36 67.86
N ARG A 373 8.45 -19.08 67.84
CA ARG A 373 8.83 -20.14 68.79
C ARG A 373 7.76 -21.23 68.98
N ARG A 374 7.06 -21.59 67.89
CA ARG A 374 5.87 -22.46 67.93
C ARG A 374 6.14 -23.85 68.54
N VAL A 375 7.19 -24.53 68.09
CA VAL A 375 7.58 -25.87 68.62
C VAL A 375 8.06 -25.76 70.06
N ALA A 376 8.93 -24.79 70.35
CA ALA A 376 9.50 -24.58 71.69
C ALA A 376 8.46 -24.23 72.77
N ASN A 377 7.32 -23.64 72.37
CA ASN A 377 6.21 -23.28 73.26
C ASN A 377 5.00 -24.23 73.14
N ASN A 378 5.12 -25.37 72.43
CA ASN A 378 4.04 -26.35 72.23
C ASN A 378 2.75 -25.76 71.59
N LEU A 379 2.87 -24.74 70.74
CA LEU A 379 1.73 -24.00 70.14
C LEU A 379 1.24 -24.55 68.78
N TRP A 380 1.96 -25.51 68.20
CA TRP A 380 1.66 -26.24 66.94
C TRP A 380 1.02 -25.38 65.81
N SER A 381 0.25 -25.98 64.90
CA SER A 381 -0.28 -25.34 63.68
C SER A 381 -1.65 -24.67 63.86
N GLY A 382 -2.01 -24.26 65.08
CA GLY A 382 -3.32 -23.65 65.35
C GLY A 382 -3.44 -22.24 64.75
N ALA A 383 -4.58 -21.94 64.12
CA ALA A 383 -4.89 -20.65 63.49
C ALA A 383 -4.94 -19.52 64.53
N THR A 384 -3.80 -18.89 64.76
CA THR A 384 -3.61 -17.85 65.76
C THR A 384 -2.73 -16.78 65.15
N THR A 385 -3.18 -15.53 65.18
CA THR A 385 -2.49 -14.43 64.50
C THR A 385 -0.99 -14.38 64.86
N PRO A 386 -0.08 -14.34 63.87
CA PRO A 386 1.34 -14.20 64.13
C PRO A 386 1.65 -12.93 64.93
N THR A 387 2.63 -12.99 65.82
CA THR A 387 3.08 -11.82 66.58
C THR A 387 4.08 -11.00 65.74
N GLY A 388 4.13 -9.68 65.96
CA GLY A 388 5.11 -8.79 65.31
C GLY A 388 4.57 -8.05 64.08
N LYS A 389 5.46 -7.33 63.39
CA LYS A 389 5.14 -6.53 62.21
C LYS A 389 5.50 -7.31 60.94
N VAL A 390 4.60 -7.24 59.95
CA VAL A 390 4.89 -7.72 58.60
C VAL A 390 5.90 -6.77 57.95
N ILE A 391 7.02 -7.33 57.49
CA ILE A 391 8.13 -6.58 56.90
C ILE A 391 8.40 -6.98 55.44
N GLY A 392 7.73 -8.00 54.93
CA GLY A 392 7.84 -8.42 53.53
C GLY A 392 6.87 -9.54 53.18
N THR A 393 6.82 -9.86 51.89
CA THR A 393 6.10 -10.99 51.31
C THR A 393 7.04 -11.81 50.45
N ALA A 394 6.80 -13.10 50.34
CA ALA A 394 7.53 -13.98 49.42
C ALA A 394 6.62 -15.14 49.01
N ASN A 395 7.07 -15.99 48.10
CA ASN A 395 6.39 -17.23 47.73
C ASN A 395 7.24 -18.45 48.13
N VAL A 396 6.62 -19.46 48.76
CA VAL A 396 7.33 -20.72 49.08
C VAL A 396 7.32 -21.64 47.88
N ALA A 397 8.51 -22.05 47.42
CA ALA A 397 8.66 -22.97 46.30
C ALA A 397 8.82 -24.42 46.76
N SER A 398 9.64 -24.65 47.78
CA SER A 398 9.88 -25.98 48.34
C SER A 398 10.46 -25.89 49.75
N ILE A 399 10.36 -26.97 50.50
CA ILE A 399 10.96 -27.10 51.84
C ILE A 399 11.75 -28.40 51.88
N GLN A 400 13.03 -28.32 52.24
CA GLN A 400 13.92 -29.46 52.33
C GLN A 400 14.41 -29.64 53.78
N TYR A 401 14.33 -30.86 54.29
CA TYR A 401 14.94 -31.19 55.58
C TYR A 401 16.46 -31.06 55.50
N TYR A 402 17.06 -30.36 56.48
CA TYR A 402 18.51 -30.12 56.52
C TYR A 402 19.20 -30.96 57.60
N SER A 403 18.76 -30.87 58.86
CA SER A 403 19.42 -31.54 59.99
C SER A 403 18.54 -31.58 61.25
N GLY A 404 18.84 -32.43 62.23
CA GLY A 404 18.20 -32.48 63.55
C GLY A 404 17.14 -33.58 63.71
N THR A 405 16.31 -33.50 64.74
CA THR A 405 15.21 -34.46 64.95
C THR A 405 13.87 -33.78 64.69
N PRO A 406 13.07 -34.26 63.70
CA PRO A 406 11.74 -33.72 63.44
C PRO A 406 10.86 -33.67 64.69
N GLY A 407 10.23 -32.52 64.94
CA GLY A 407 9.40 -32.29 66.12
C GLY A 407 10.15 -31.81 67.38
N TYR A 408 11.49 -31.69 67.32
CA TYR A 408 12.30 -31.15 68.42
C TYR A 408 13.22 -30.01 67.94
N ASP A 409 14.34 -30.35 67.31
CA ASP A 409 15.40 -29.40 66.90
C ASP A 409 15.70 -29.43 65.39
N ALA A 410 14.77 -29.97 64.60
CA ALA A 410 14.90 -30.01 63.15
C ALA A 410 15.04 -28.62 62.51
N LYS A 411 15.93 -28.55 61.53
CA LYS A 411 16.16 -27.42 60.64
C LYS A 411 15.74 -27.78 59.23
N TYR A 412 15.10 -26.83 58.56
CA TYR A 412 14.60 -26.96 57.20
C TYR A 412 15.12 -25.80 56.35
N ASN A 413 15.52 -26.08 55.11
CA ASN A 413 15.79 -25.07 54.11
C ASN A 413 14.48 -24.75 53.38
N ILE A 414 14.01 -23.52 53.53
CA ILE A 414 12.81 -23.01 52.87
C ILE A 414 13.25 -22.20 51.66
N TYR A 415 12.88 -22.66 50.47
CA TYR A 415 13.17 -21.98 49.21
C TYR A 415 12.13 -20.89 48.98
N LEU A 416 12.59 -19.64 48.89
CA LEU A 416 11.77 -18.44 48.76
C LEU A 416 11.98 -17.81 47.38
N MET A 417 10.88 -17.57 46.67
CA MET A 417 10.84 -16.86 45.40
C MET A 417 10.13 -15.52 45.56
N ASP A 418 10.43 -14.58 44.67
CA ASP A 418 9.78 -13.26 44.60
C ASP A 418 9.70 -12.55 45.97
N VAL A 419 10.86 -12.42 46.63
CA VAL A 419 10.97 -11.78 47.94
C VAL A 419 10.83 -10.27 47.78
N ASN A 420 9.74 -9.71 48.28
CA ASN A 420 9.47 -8.28 48.26
C ASN A 420 9.40 -7.72 49.69
N MET A 421 10.30 -6.80 50.03
CA MET A 421 10.34 -6.17 51.35
C MET A 421 9.48 -4.91 51.38
N LEU A 422 8.75 -4.70 52.48
CA LEU A 422 7.87 -3.54 52.64
C LEU A 422 8.68 -2.32 53.14
N GLY A 423 8.63 -1.22 52.39
CA GLY A 423 9.24 0.06 52.78
C GLY A 423 10.77 -0.01 52.83
N SER A 424 11.38 0.50 53.90
CA SER A 424 12.84 0.50 54.10
C SER A 424 13.39 -0.75 54.82
N ASN A 425 12.57 -1.78 54.99
CA ASN A 425 13.00 -3.00 55.67
C ASN A 425 13.96 -3.83 54.80
N SER A 426 15.01 -4.38 55.41
CA SER A 426 15.93 -5.32 54.76
C SER A 426 15.60 -6.76 55.17
N PHE A 427 15.87 -7.72 54.28
CA PHE A 427 15.69 -9.15 54.56
C PHE A 427 16.49 -9.60 55.80
N ALA A 428 17.59 -8.92 56.13
CA ALA A 428 18.38 -9.15 57.35
C ALA A 428 17.57 -9.09 58.66
N ASN A 429 16.44 -8.36 58.65
CA ASN A 429 15.57 -8.18 59.81
C ASN A 429 14.48 -9.24 59.94
N VAL A 430 14.35 -10.16 58.97
CA VAL A 430 13.36 -11.24 59.05
C VAL A 430 13.72 -12.22 60.16
N ARG A 431 12.71 -12.62 60.93
CA ARG A 431 12.84 -13.55 62.05
C ARG A 431 11.91 -14.74 61.95
N SER A 432 10.77 -14.63 61.27
CA SER A 432 9.91 -15.78 60.99
C SER A 432 9.18 -15.66 59.66
N VAL A 433 8.76 -16.81 59.15
CA VAL A 433 7.94 -17.00 57.95
C VAL A 433 6.58 -17.52 58.38
N TYR A 434 5.52 -16.93 57.83
CA TYR A 434 4.13 -17.33 58.06
C TYR A 434 3.43 -17.66 56.74
N TYR A 435 2.83 -18.83 56.68
CA TYR A 435 1.97 -19.30 55.62
C TYR A 435 0.54 -19.46 56.14
N ASP A 436 -0.40 -18.71 55.57
CA ASP A 436 -1.82 -18.82 55.86
C ASP A 436 -2.40 -20.00 55.07
N GLY A 437 -2.60 -21.11 55.77
CA GLY A 437 -3.12 -22.35 55.19
C GLY A 437 -4.58 -22.54 55.60
N SER A 438 -5.45 -22.83 54.63
CA SER A 438 -6.90 -22.94 54.85
C SER A 438 -7.34 -23.95 55.92
N ALA A 439 -6.52 -24.96 56.20
CA ALA A 439 -6.77 -25.99 57.24
C ALA A 439 -5.73 -25.99 58.37
N SER A 440 -4.52 -25.49 58.12
CA SER A 440 -3.43 -25.45 59.09
C SER A 440 -2.40 -24.40 58.67
N ASP A 441 -2.10 -23.49 59.57
CA ASP A 441 -1.12 -22.45 59.34
C ASP A 441 0.31 -23.02 59.38
N GLY A 442 1.14 -22.56 58.44
CA GLY A 442 2.58 -22.83 58.41
C GLY A 442 3.36 -21.76 59.17
N TYR A 443 4.23 -22.16 60.09
CA TYR A 443 5.16 -21.25 60.76
C TYR A 443 6.57 -21.82 60.70
N ALA A 444 7.57 -20.95 60.54
CA ALA A 444 8.97 -21.32 60.70
C ALA A 444 9.79 -20.11 61.18
N ASP A 445 10.71 -20.33 62.12
CA ASP A 445 11.60 -19.29 62.65
C ASP A 445 12.94 -19.34 61.91
N ILE A 446 13.44 -18.20 61.42
CA ILE A 446 14.68 -18.15 60.65
C ILE A 446 15.89 -18.31 61.57
N VAL A 447 16.80 -19.20 61.18
CA VAL A 447 18.11 -19.35 61.83
C VAL A 447 19.01 -18.20 61.37
N LEU A 448 19.50 -17.41 62.33
CA LEU A 448 20.33 -16.24 62.04
C LEU A 448 21.81 -16.64 61.88
N THR A 449 22.47 -16.04 60.89
CA THR A 449 23.92 -16.11 60.71
C THR A 449 24.51 -14.77 61.12
N SER A 450 25.37 -14.77 62.14
CA SER A 450 25.97 -13.52 62.68
C SER A 450 24.95 -12.44 63.07
N GLY A 451 23.76 -12.84 63.52
CA GLY A 451 22.70 -11.92 63.98
C GLY A 451 21.76 -11.41 62.88
N SER A 452 21.93 -11.83 61.63
CA SER A 452 21.08 -11.44 60.50
C SER A 452 20.49 -12.65 59.77
N ALA A 453 19.31 -12.49 59.17
CA ALA A 453 18.76 -13.45 58.23
C ALA A 453 19.47 -13.30 56.87
N VAL A 454 19.95 -14.41 56.32
CA VAL A 454 20.74 -14.42 55.08
C VAL A 454 20.09 -15.40 54.11
N LEU A 455 19.79 -14.94 52.90
CA LEU A 455 19.41 -15.79 51.78
C LEU A 455 20.66 -16.38 51.14
N THR A 456 20.63 -17.69 50.87
CA THR A 456 21.67 -18.38 50.11
C THR A 456 21.23 -18.54 48.66
N ASP A 457 22.14 -18.39 47.70
CA ASP A 457 21.85 -18.47 46.25
C ASP A 457 20.79 -17.47 45.75
N VAL A 458 20.93 -16.20 46.16
CA VAL A 458 20.01 -15.08 45.84
C VAL A 458 19.78 -14.85 44.35
N ASN A 459 20.69 -15.29 43.47
CA ASN A 459 20.55 -15.10 42.03
C ASN A 459 19.49 -16.02 41.39
N ASN A 460 19.00 -17.01 42.13
CA ASN A 460 18.02 -18.00 41.67
C ASN A 460 16.67 -17.83 42.41
N SER A 461 16.17 -16.59 42.54
CA SER A 461 14.92 -16.24 43.22
C SER A 461 13.72 -15.98 42.29
N ASN A 462 13.90 -16.13 40.98
CA ASN A 462 12.87 -15.81 39.99
C ASN A 462 11.78 -16.89 39.96
N LEU A 463 10.51 -16.44 39.95
CA LEU A 463 9.35 -17.32 39.80
C LEU A 463 9.22 -17.89 38.38
N LEU A 464 9.69 -17.14 37.37
CA LEU A 464 9.69 -17.55 35.97
C LEU A 464 11.08 -18.05 35.58
N TYR A 465 11.13 -19.17 34.88
CA TYR A 465 12.35 -19.79 34.36
C TYR A 465 12.28 -19.95 32.85
N TYR A 466 13.45 -19.92 32.21
CA TYR A 466 13.57 -20.07 30.77
C TYR A 466 13.18 -21.49 30.33
N VAL A 467 12.26 -21.58 29.38
CA VAL A 467 11.72 -22.86 28.89
C VAL A 467 12.41 -23.37 27.63
N GLY A 468 13.44 -22.67 27.15
CA GLY A 468 14.29 -23.12 26.05
C GLY A 468 14.11 -22.38 24.72
N ASP A 469 13.18 -21.41 24.64
CA ASP A 469 13.02 -20.49 23.51
C ASP A 469 12.63 -19.09 24.02
N ASP A 470 13.07 -18.05 23.31
CA ASP A 470 12.72 -16.66 23.59
C ASP A 470 11.26 -16.33 23.17
N TYR A 471 10.66 -17.13 22.28
CA TYR A 471 9.36 -16.87 21.67
C TYR A 471 8.32 -17.97 21.94
N VAL A 472 7.96 -18.17 23.21
CA VAL A 472 6.97 -19.18 23.60
C VAL A 472 5.55 -18.63 23.65
N LYS A 473 4.69 -19.12 22.75
CA LYS A 473 3.26 -18.77 22.71
C LYS A 473 2.47 -19.44 23.84
N SER A 474 2.74 -20.70 24.12
CA SER A 474 2.08 -21.45 25.19
C SER A 474 2.89 -22.64 25.66
N VAL A 475 2.73 -22.99 26.93
CA VAL A 475 3.26 -24.22 27.53
C VAL A 475 2.08 -25.09 27.96
N ARG A 476 2.15 -26.39 27.65
CA ARG A 476 1.09 -27.36 27.98
C ARG A 476 1.72 -28.61 28.59
N ASP A 477 1.12 -29.08 29.68
CA ASP A 477 1.40 -30.40 30.23
C ASP A 477 0.85 -31.50 29.30
N ILE A 478 1.67 -32.50 29.02
CA ILE A 478 1.31 -33.63 28.14
C ILE A 478 0.31 -34.57 28.81
N ASP A 479 0.34 -34.67 30.14
CA ASP A 479 -0.43 -35.66 30.91
C ASP A 479 -1.79 -35.12 31.40
N ASN A 480 -2.04 -33.81 31.29
CA ASN A 480 -3.28 -33.20 31.75
C ASN A 480 -3.99 -32.39 30.65
N PRO A 481 -4.80 -33.04 29.79
CA PRO A 481 -5.45 -32.38 28.67
C PRO A 481 -6.54 -31.37 29.08
N ILE A 482 -6.95 -31.36 30.36
CA ILE A 482 -8.01 -30.51 30.91
C ILE A 482 -7.48 -29.13 31.33
N ILE A 483 -6.18 -29.03 31.65
CA ILE A 483 -5.58 -27.73 32.00
C ILE A 483 -5.32 -26.95 30.71
N ASN A 484 -5.93 -25.77 30.61
CA ASN A 484 -5.68 -24.84 29.51
C ASN A 484 -4.19 -24.50 29.46
N ALA A 485 -3.61 -24.48 28.26
CA ALA A 485 -2.22 -24.08 28.07
C ALA A 485 -1.99 -22.70 28.71
N THR A 486 -0.92 -22.54 29.48
CA THR A 486 -0.56 -21.23 30.04
C THR A 486 -0.16 -20.34 28.88
N THR A 487 -1.03 -19.40 28.54
CA THR A 487 -0.78 -18.38 27.52
C THR A 487 -0.07 -17.20 28.17
N PHE A 488 1.11 -16.88 27.67
CA PHE A 488 1.85 -15.71 28.11
C PHE A 488 1.49 -14.54 27.19
N TYR A 489 0.91 -13.48 27.76
CA TYR A 489 0.73 -12.21 27.06
C TYR A 489 1.86 -11.29 27.48
N PHE A 490 2.79 -11.03 26.57
CA PHE A 490 3.79 -9.98 26.78
C PHE A 490 3.10 -8.63 26.61
N ASN A 491 2.74 -7.99 27.72
CA ASN A 491 2.42 -6.57 27.70
C ASN A 491 3.74 -5.80 27.53
N LYS A 492 3.94 -5.25 26.34
CA LYS A 492 5.00 -4.27 26.09
C LYS A 492 4.57 -2.97 26.79
N THR A 493 5.13 -2.69 27.97
CA THR A 493 5.09 -1.35 28.57
C THR A 493 6.06 -0.41 27.87
#